data_AF-A0A453KPN8-F1
#
_entry.id   AF-A0A453KPN8-F1
#
_cell.length_a   1.000
_cell.length_b   1.000
_cell.length_c   1.000
_cell.angle_alpha   90.00
_cell.angle_beta   90.00
_cell.angle_gamma   90.00
#
_symmetry.space_group_name_H-M   'P 1'
#
loop_
_entity.id
_entity.type
_entity.pdbx_description
1 polymer ?
#
loop_
_entity_poly.entity_id
_entity_poly.type
_entity_poly.pdbx_seq_one_letter_code
_entity_poly.pdbx_strand_id
1 'polypeptide(L)'
;DRTGGTVIWRSGRSIVLYRGMNYNLRCVQSYAKIAEVDSSENAGDAIGVVPSSEEHNLQKPTVEHDLQKPIVERNSQKSSADDVKRLKSIMNFSQEATETFDIDSFLDQLGPRYKDWSGRSPIPVDADLLPGLVPGYKPPFRQLPYRTKISLKDKEMTALRRLARQTAPHFALGRNREHQGLAAAIVKVWEKSSTVKIAIKRGVPNTCNDRMAEEIKKLTGGVLVSRNKEYIIFYRGNDFVTPKVRKVLVEQQQHAITQQEQEELARLKASASITAIPKALKNPLVAGTLAETREATSRWGDSLNDELRKKENNRLILAKHTSLLKNMKRKLILAKTKVAKAEMALAKVQEYLSPAELPTDLETVTDEERFLFRRIGLKMKAFLMLGRREVFDGTVQNMHFHWKHRELVKIVVKGKTFEQVKHIAISLEAESGGVLIALDKTTKGYSIIFYRGKNYKRPQVLKPRNLLTRRRAMARSIELQRREVTQP
;
A
#
# COMPACT_ATOMS: atom_id res chain seq x y z
N ASP A 1 26.27 3.80 35.59
CA ASP A 1 24.97 4.33 35.11
C ASP A 1 25.10 5.64 34.31
N ARG A 2 25.57 5.59 33.06
CA ARG A 2 25.98 6.78 32.28
C ARG A 2 24.87 7.48 31.46
N THR A 3 23.63 7.02 31.49
CA THR A 3 22.57 7.58 30.62
C THR A 3 21.29 8.04 31.32
N GLY A 4 21.20 7.97 32.65
CA GLY A 4 20.16 8.65 33.46
C GLY A 4 18.71 8.47 32.99
N GLY A 5 18.38 7.36 32.29
CA GLY A 5 17.07 7.12 31.69
C GLY A 5 16.73 5.64 31.67
N THR A 6 15.44 5.34 31.78
CA THR A 6 14.89 3.98 31.82
C THR A 6 14.78 3.42 30.40
N VAL A 7 15.39 2.28 30.11
CA VAL A 7 15.26 1.63 28.80
C VAL A 7 13.83 1.11 28.63
N ILE A 8 13.06 1.73 27.74
CA ILE A 8 11.69 1.29 27.40
C ILE A 8 11.67 0.30 26.23
N TRP A 9 12.71 0.29 25.40
CA TRP A 9 12.78 -0.62 24.26
C TRP A 9 14.21 -0.88 23.78
N ARG A 10 14.48 -2.10 23.30
CA ARG A 10 15.74 -2.48 22.66
C ARG A 10 15.49 -3.28 21.38
N SER A 11 16.22 -2.95 20.33
CA SER A 11 16.33 -3.79 19.12
C SER A 11 17.73 -3.68 18.52
N GLY A 12 18.45 -4.79 18.53
CA GLY A 12 19.81 -4.88 18.00
C GLY A 12 20.75 -3.86 18.66
N ARG A 13 21.26 -2.92 17.85
CA ARG A 13 22.17 -1.83 18.27
C ARG A 13 21.45 -0.55 18.73
N SER A 14 20.12 -0.52 18.72
CA SER A 14 19.33 0.66 19.10
C SER A 14 18.62 0.46 20.42
N ILE A 15 18.72 1.46 21.29
CA ILE A 15 18.10 1.50 22.63
C ILE A 15 17.27 2.79 22.72
N VAL A 16 16.02 2.66 23.14
CA VAL A 16 15.14 3.81 23.42
C VAL A 16 15.05 3.97 24.94
N LEU A 17 15.39 5.18 25.40
CA LEU A 17 15.46 5.57 26.82
C LEU A 17 14.33 6.57 27.12
N TYR A 18 13.62 6.33 28.21
CA TYR A 18 12.64 7.23 28.81
C TYR A 18 13.31 8.00 29.95
N ARG A 19 13.35 9.33 29.87
CA ARG A 19 14.02 10.23 30.84
C ARG A 19 13.06 11.12 31.65
N GLY A 20 11.75 10.85 31.59
CA GLY A 20 10.71 11.68 32.21
C GLY A 20 10.25 12.85 31.33
N MET A 21 9.05 13.38 31.61
CA MET A 21 8.42 14.49 30.85
C MET A 21 9.13 15.84 31.07
N ASN A 22 9.94 15.95 32.12
CA ASN A 22 10.61 17.19 32.53
C ASN A 22 11.99 17.34 31.87
N TYR A 23 12.33 16.42 30.95
CA TYR A 23 13.62 16.43 30.26
C TYR A 23 13.65 17.54 29.21
N ASN A 24 14.55 18.51 29.40
CA ASN A 24 14.70 19.73 28.59
C ASN A 24 15.22 19.44 27.16
N LEU A 25 14.37 18.85 26.32
CA LEU A 25 14.55 18.84 24.87
C LEU A 25 13.56 19.81 24.24
N ARG A 26 14.03 20.55 23.21
CA ARG A 26 13.24 21.53 22.45
C ARG A 26 11.92 20.96 21.89
N CYS A 27 11.87 19.65 21.65
CA CYS A 27 10.66 18.94 21.19
C CYS A 27 9.64 18.63 22.28
N VAL A 28 10.02 18.64 23.56
CA VAL A 28 9.12 18.39 24.70
C VAL A 28 8.39 19.68 25.10
N GLN A 29 9.06 20.83 24.97
CA GLN A 29 8.45 22.16 25.19
C GLN A 29 7.28 22.43 24.23
N SER A 30 7.33 21.90 23.01
CA SER A 30 6.21 21.98 22.06
C SER A 30 5.01 21.12 22.45
N TYR A 31 5.19 20.07 23.25
CA TYR A 31 4.07 19.25 23.74
C TYR A 31 3.41 19.85 24.98
N ALA A 32 4.19 20.47 25.89
CA ALA A 32 3.64 21.18 27.05
C ALA A 32 2.72 22.34 26.63
N LYS A 33 3.12 23.11 25.61
CA LYS A 33 2.30 24.20 25.04
C LYS A 33 0.99 23.74 24.38
N ILE A 34 0.89 22.46 23.99
CA ILE A 34 -0.35 21.92 23.39
C ILE A 34 -1.32 21.48 24.49
N ALA A 35 -0.81 20.96 25.60
CA ALA A 35 -1.65 20.53 26.73
C ALA A 35 -2.29 21.70 27.49
N GLU A 36 -1.63 22.87 27.55
CA GLU A 36 -2.19 24.09 28.17
C GLU A 36 -3.33 24.72 27.35
N VAL A 37 -3.42 24.45 26.04
CA VAL A 37 -4.49 24.99 25.17
C VAL A 37 -5.78 24.16 25.26
N ASP A 38 -5.68 22.86 25.54
CA ASP A 38 -6.84 21.96 25.63
C ASP A 38 -7.59 22.04 26.99
N SER A 39 -7.13 22.88 27.93
CA SER A 39 -7.70 23.01 29.28
C SER A 39 -8.42 24.33 29.57
N SER A 40 -8.43 25.29 28.63
CA SER A 40 -9.03 26.62 28.85
C SER A 40 -10.41 26.84 28.24
N GLU A 41 -11.06 25.82 27.68
CA GLU A 41 -12.44 25.91 27.17
C GLU A 41 -13.36 24.92 27.88
N ASN A 42 -13.59 25.11 29.19
CA ASN A 42 -14.84 24.71 29.84
C ASN A 42 -14.94 25.27 31.28
N ALA A 43 -16.15 25.75 31.59
CA ALA A 43 -16.70 26.19 32.87
C ALA A 43 -16.45 27.65 33.31
N GLY A 44 -17.53 28.44 33.25
CA GLY A 44 -17.71 29.69 33.98
C GLY A 44 -18.31 29.49 35.38
N ASP A 45 -18.25 30.58 36.14
CA ASP A 45 -18.90 30.94 37.41
C ASP A 45 -18.69 30.08 38.67
N ALA A 46 -17.88 30.57 39.61
CA ALA A 46 -18.35 31.27 40.82
C ALA A 46 -17.23 31.52 41.86
N ILE A 47 -17.03 32.80 42.20
CA ILE A 47 -16.73 33.40 43.51
C ILE A 47 -15.55 32.86 44.36
N GLY A 48 -14.53 33.71 44.50
CA GLY A 48 -14.08 34.21 45.81
C GLY A 48 -12.82 33.59 46.44
N VAL A 49 -11.77 34.43 46.53
CA VAL A 49 -10.92 34.71 47.71
C VAL A 49 -9.42 34.81 47.33
N VAL A 50 -8.94 36.05 47.36
CA VAL A 50 -7.54 36.53 47.41
C VAL A 50 -7.18 36.57 48.92
N PRO A 51 -5.92 36.37 49.41
CA PRO A 51 -4.79 37.19 48.99
C PRO A 51 -3.33 36.68 49.07
N SER A 52 -2.49 37.45 48.37
CA SER A 52 -1.11 37.91 48.72
C SER A 52 0.03 36.89 48.69
N SER A 53 1.29 37.19 48.34
CA SER A 53 2.11 38.38 48.00
C SER A 53 3.28 37.78 47.16
N GLU A 54 4.14 38.44 46.38
CA GLU A 54 5.01 39.59 46.62
C GLU A 54 5.86 39.80 45.33
N GLU A 55 6.40 41.00 45.19
CA GLU A 55 7.05 41.56 44.01
C GLU A 55 8.53 41.11 43.85
N HIS A 56 9.07 41.22 42.62
CA HIS A 56 10.16 42.15 42.26
C HIS A 56 10.84 41.79 40.91
N ASN A 57 10.58 42.61 39.90
CA ASN A 57 11.53 43.36 39.05
C ASN A 57 13.00 42.88 38.95
N LEU A 58 13.59 42.78 37.74
CA LEU A 58 14.18 43.91 36.98
C LEU A 58 15.13 43.45 35.83
N GLN A 59 14.97 44.11 34.66
CA GLN A 59 15.95 44.54 33.65
C GLN A 59 16.81 43.58 32.77
N LYS A 60 16.62 43.77 31.45
CA LYS A 60 17.60 43.58 30.36
C LYS A 60 18.75 44.59 30.47
N PRO A 61 19.88 44.32 29.78
CA PRO A 61 20.27 45.27 28.73
C PRO A 61 20.77 44.61 27.42
N THR A 62 20.58 45.37 26.35
CA THR A 62 21.05 45.18 24.98
C THR A 62 22.40 45.89 24.81
N VAL A 63 23.36 45.29 24.12
CA VAL A 63 24.45 46.03 23.43
C VAL A 63 24.81 45.31 22.13
N GLU A 64 24.75 46.06 21.02
CA GLU A 64 25.24 45.69 19.69
C GLU A 64 26.73 45.99 19.55
N HIS A 65 27.47 45.22 18.73
CA HIS A 65 28.55 45.78 17.91
C HIS A 65 28.91 44.85 16.74
N ASP A 66 28.92 45.46 15.55
CA ASP A 66 29.41 44.97 14.26
C ASP A 66 30.88 44.55 14.27
N LEU A 67 31.28 43.63 13.36
CA LEU A 67 32.57 43.66 12.66
C LEU A 67 32.57 42.75 11.41
N GLN A 68 33.18 43.29 10.34
CA GLN A 68 33.27 42.86 8.94
C GLN A 68 33.73 41.41 8.62
N LYS A 69 33.29 40.95 7.43
CA LYS A 69 33.77 39.78 6.66
C LYS A 69 35.25 39.89 6.24
N PRO A 70 35.83 38.79 5.73
CA PRO A 70 36.17 38.80 4.30
C PRO A 70 35.79 37.53 3.53
N ILE A 71 35.82 37.72 2.22
CA ILE A 71 35.35 36.89 1.10
C ILE A 71 36.44 35.88 0.69
N VAL A 72 36.05 34.65 0.35
CA VAL A 72 36.74 33.83 -0.66
C VAL A 72 35.69 33.17 -1.55
N GLU A 73 35.65 33.61 -2.80
CA GLU A 73 34.86 33.03 -3.88
C GLU A 73 35.55 31.77 -4.45
N ARG A 74 34.77 30.71 -4.69
CA ARG A 74 35.04 29.78 -5.79
C ARG A 74 33.72 29.37 -6.43
N ASN A 75 33.54 29.85 -7.65
CA ASN A 75 32.39 29.62 -8.51
C ASN A 75 32.34 28.16 -9.01
N SER A 76 31.18 27.51 -8.88
CA SER A 76 30.73 26.52 -9.86
C SER A 76 29.20 26.40 -9.91
N GLN A 77 28.66 26.91 -11.02
CA GLN A 77 27.55 26.38 -11.82
C GLN A 77 26.08 26.62 -11.39
N LYS A 78 25.51 27.59 -12.13
CA LYS A 78 24.10 27.93 -12.35
C LYS A 78 23.25 26.70 -12.77
N SER A 79 22.59 26.05 -11.81
CA SER A 79 21.38 25.26 -12.08
C SER A 79 20.34 25.32 -10.94
N SER A 80 20.70 25.94 -9.81
CA SER A 80 19.88 25.98 -8.61
C SER A 80 18.84 27.12 -8.57
N ALA A 81 18.97 28.17 -9.38
CA ALA A 81 18.15 29.37 -9.21
C ALA A 81 16.67 29.16 -9.61
N ASP A 82 16.41 28.38 -10.66
CA ASP A 82 15.04 28.12 -11.13
C ASP A 82 14.32 27.07 -10.27
N ASP A 83 15.03 26.04 -9.80
CA ASP A 83 14.47 25.04 -8.87
C ASP A 83 14.17 25.65 -7.50
N VAL A 84 14.99 26.60 -7.03
CA VAL A 84 14.75 27.34 -5.78
C VAL A 84 13.62 28.35 -5.96
N LYS A 85 13.49 29.03 -7.11
CA LYS A 85 12.33 29.90 -7.40
C LYS A 85 11.02 29.12 -7.48
N ARG A 86 11.03 27.91 -8.07
CA ARG A 86 9.85 27.04 -8.15
C ARG A 86 9.45 26.48 -6.78
N LEU A 87 10.42 26.08 -5.96
CA LEU A 87 10.17 25.64 -4.58
C LEU A 87 9.75 26.79 -3.65
N LYS A 88 10.32 27.99 -3.82
CA LYS A 88 9.87 29.21 -3.13
C LYS A 88 8.48 29.64 -3.58
N SER A 89 8.11 29.49 -4.85
CA SER A 89 6.74 29.74 -5.30
C SER A 89 5.74 28.74 -4.69
N ILE A 90 6.13 27.47 -4.51
CA ILE A 90 5.31 26.45 -3.84
C ILE A 90 5.22 26.68 -2.32
N MET A 91 6.31 27.15 -1.68
CA MET A 91 6.33 27.46 -0.23
C MET A 91 5.70 28.82 0.11
N ASN A 92 5.83 29.83 -0.75
CA ASN A 92 5.28 31.15 -0.50
C ASN A 92 3.76 31.17 -0.66
N PHE A 93 3.18 30.28 -1.49
CA PHE A 93 1.73 30.06 -1.49
C PHE A 93 1.18 29.42 -0.20
N SER A 94 2.04 28.86 0.65
CA SER A 94 1.63 28.35 1.97
C SER A 94 2.00 29.28 3.13
N GLN A 95 2.63 30.43 2.85
CA GLN A 95 3.13 31.36 3.88
C GLN A 95 2.59 32.78 3.75
N GLU A 96 1.72 33.06 2.77
CA GLU A 96 0.70 34.10 2.89
C GLU A 96 -0.45 33.57 3.76
N ALA A 97 -0.18 33.51 5.06
CA ALA A 97 -1.23 33.49 6.07
C ALA A 97 -1.62 34.95 6.33
N THR A 98 -2.75 35.38 5.76
CA THR A 98 -3.77 36.30 6.34
C THR A 98 -4.82 36.69 5.29
N GLU A 99 -5.44 35.70 4.66
CA GLU A 99 -6.89 35.67 4.48
C GLU A 99 -7.21 34.19 4.71
N THR A 100 -7.68 33.84 5.91
CA THR A 100 -8.19 32.49 6.16
C THR A 100 -9.35 32.30 5.19
N PHE A 101 -9.09 31.69 4.03
CA PHE A 101 -10.15 31.09 3.23
C PHE A 101 -10.95 30.26 4.22
N ASP A 102 -12.19 30.66 4.46
CA ASP A 102 -13.09 29.95 5.35
C ASP A 102 -13.40 28.62 4.66
N ILE A 103 -12.53 27.64 4.92
CA ILE A 103 -12.60 26.30 4.32
C ILE A 103 -13.96 25.70 4.66
N ASP A 104 -14.52 26.04 5.82
CA ASP A 104 -15.85 25.59 6.19
C ASP A 104 -16.95 26.25 5.36
N SER A 105 -16.98 27.58 5.23
CA SER A 105 -17.94 28.25 4.33
C SER A 105 -17.87 27.70 2.89
N PHE A 106 -16.68 27.36 2.41
CA PHE A 106 -16.50 26.77 1.09
C PHE A 106 -17.03 25.33 1.00
N LEU A 107 -16.74 24.49 1.99
CA LEU A 107 -17.21 23.10 2.02
C LEU A 107 -18.73 23.02 2.18
N ASP A 108 -19.37 23.97 2.87
CA ASP A 108 -20.84 24.07 2.98
C ASP A 108 -21.52 24.27 1.62
N GLN A 109 -20.85 24.94 0.68
CA GLN A 109 -21.35 25.14 -0.69
C GLN A 109 -21.29 23.86 -1.55
N LEU A 110 -20.51 22.86 -1.14
CA LEU A 110 -20.31 21.63 -1.92
C LEU A 110 -21.34 20.56 -1.59
N GLY A 111 -21.81 20.50 -0.34
CA GLY A 111 -22.80 19.52 0.08
C GLY A 111 -22.92 19.36 1.60
N PRO A 112 -23.79 18.45 2.05
CA PRO A 112 -24.01 18.21 3.47
C PRO A 112 -22.75 17.64 4.16
N ARG A 113 -22.51 18.07 5.39
CA ARG A 113 -21.37 17.61 6.20
C ARG A 113 -21.60 16.21 6.78
N TYR A 114 -20.51 15.47 6.94
CA TYR A 114 -20.54 14.13 7.51
C TYR A 114 -20.60 14.18 9.04
N LYS A 115 -21.73 13.77 9.62
CA LYS A 115 -22.04 13.92 11.06
C LYS A 115 -21.17 13.04 11.96
N ASP A 116 -20.83 11.82 11.55
CA ASP A 116 -20.10 10.86 12.40
C ASP A 116 -18.57 11.01 12.30
N TRP A 117 -18.08 12.20 11.97
CA TRP A 117 -16.65 12.44 11.80
C TRP A 117 -15.95 12.59 13.17
N SER A 118 -15.01 11.70 13.44
CA SER A 118 -14.20 11.68 14.67
C SER A 118 -12.74 12.15 14.45
N GLY A 119 -12.45 12.75 13.29
CA GLY A 119 -11.12 13.23 12.94
C GLY A 119 -10.92 14.72 13.21
N ARG A 120 -9.84 15.28 12.68
CA ARG A 120 -9.55 16.72 12.78
C ARG A 120 -10.59 17.55 12.01
N SER A 121 -10.88 18.74 12.51
CA SER A 121 -11.59 19.80 11.77
C SER A 121 -10.78 20.24 10.55
N PRO A 122 -11.42 20.75 9.48
CA PRO A 122 -12.86 20.87 9.24
C PRO A 122 -13.59 19.53 9.05
N ILE A 123 -14.90 19.52 9.29
CA ILE A 123 -15.75 18.34 9.10
C ILE A 123 -15.88 18.06 7.59
N PRO A 124 -15.54 16.86 7.08
CA PRO A 124 -15.60 16.60 5.66
C PRO A 124 -17.04 16.57 5.13
N VAL A 125 -17.21 16.89 3.85
CA VAL A 125 -18.49 16.76 3.14
C VAL A 125 -18.79 15.27 2.93
N ASP A 126 -20.03 14.86 3.17
CA ASP A 126 -20.46 13.49 2.93
C ASP A 126 -20.62 13.25 1.41
N ALA A 127 -19.65 12.54 0.84
CA ALA A 127 -19.64 12.25 -0.59
C ALA A 127 -20.72 11.24 -1.01
N ASP A 128 -21.26 10.45 -0.07
CA ASP A 128 -22.34 9.52 -0.37
C ASP A 128 -23.67 10.28 -0.54
N LEU A 129 -23.84 11.45 0.08
CA LEU A 129 -25.05 12.25 -0.10
C LEU A 129 -25.03 13.08 -1.39
N LEU A 130 -23.92 13.10 -2.13
CA LEU A 130 -23.84 13.76 -3.43
C LEU A 130 -24.52 12.92 -4.53
N PRO A 131 -25.01 13.56 -5.61
CA PRO A 131 -25.62 12.84 -6.74
C PRO A 131 -24.67 11.80 -7.33
N GLY A 132 -25.10 10.54 -7.42
CA GLY A 132 -24.28 9.46 -7.98
C GLY A 132 -24.03 9.64 -9.48
N LEU A 133 -25.10 9.93 -10.21
CA LEU A 133 -25.09 10.19 -11.65
C LEU A 133 -25.50 11.63 -11.92
N VAL A 134 -24.69 12.34 -12.69
CA VAL A 134 -24.99 13.70 -13.18
C VAL A 134 -25.23 13.58 -14.69
N PRO A 135 -26.47 13.77 -15.17
CA PRO A 135 -26.77 13.68 -16.60
C PRO A 135 -25.83 14.57 -17.44
N GLY A 136 -25.18 13.96 -18.42
CA GLY A 136 -24.26 14.68 -19.32
C GLY A 136 -22.91 15.07 -18.71
N TYR A 137 -22.47 14.43 -17.61
CA TYR A 137 -21.16 14.71 -17.02
C TYR A 137 -20.02 14.54 -18.04
N LYS A 138 -19.28 15.65 -18.27
CA LYS A 138 -18.06 15.66 -19.09
C LYS A 138 -16.84 15.84 -18.19
N PRO A 139 -15.75 15.08 -18.39
CA PRO A 139 -14.49 15.31 -17.69
C PRO A 139 -14.02 16.77 -17.85
N PRO A 140 -13.32 17.33 -16.85
CA PRO A 140 -12.87 18.72 -16.92
C PRO A 140 -11.89 18.91 -18.09
N PHE A 141 -12.05 20.03 -18.81
CA PHE A 141 -11.08 20.44 -19.84
C PHE A 141 -9.70 20.63 -19.22
N ARG A 142 -8.70 20.02 -19.86
CA ARG A 142 -7.32 19.97 -19.38
C ARG A 142 -6.39 20.28 -20.54
N GLN A 143 -5.43 21.17 -20.30
CA GLN A 143 -4.44 21.55 -21.29
C GLN A 143 -3.11 21.78 -20.58
N LEU A 144 -2.08 21.10 -21.08
CA LEU A 144 -0.72 21.20 -20.56
C LEU A 144 -0.05 22.46 -21.13
N PRO A 145 0.52 23.35 -20.30
CA PRO A 145 1.31 24.47 -20.78
C PRO A 145 2.56 23.99 -21.54
N TYR A 146 3.00 24.79 -22.52
CA TYR A 146 4.15 24.44 -23.37
C TYR A 146 5.40 24.10 -22.53
N ARG A 147 6.13 23.06 -22.96
CA ARG A 147 7.33 22.50 -22.29
C ARG A 147 7.15 21.96 -20.87
N THR A 148 5.93 21.87 -20.35
CA THR A 148 5.67 21.24 -19.06
C THR A 148 5.49 19.73 -19.25
N LYS A 149 5.87 18.92 -18.25
CA LYS A 149 5.60 17.46 -18.27
C LYS A 149 4.31 17.17 -17.49
N ILE A 150 3.54 16.22 -18.02
CA ILE A 150 2.31 15.69 -17.39
C ILE A 150 2.66 14.93 -16.10
N SER A 151 3.80 14.21 -16.09
CA SER A 151 4.23 13.40 -14.95
C SER A 151 4.93 14.23 -13.87
N LEU A 152 4.61 13.92 -12.61
CA LEU A 152 5.28 14.48 -11.44
C LEU A 152 6.61 13.77 -11.18
N LYS A 153 7.61 14.52 -10.74
CA LYS A 153 8.90 13.95 -10.28
C LYS A 153 8.73 13.37 -8.87
N ASP A 154 9.61 12.43 -8.49
CA ASP A 154 9.56 11.78 -7.16
C ASP A 154 9.67 12.77 -5.99
N LYS A 155 10.45 13.85 -6.16
CA LYS A 155 10.58 14.94 -5.17
C LYS A 155 9.25 15.65 -4.96
N GLU A 156 8.55 15.99 -6.04
CA GLU A 156 7.24 16.66 -6.02
C GLU A 156 6.18 15.74 -5.42
N MET A 157 6.17 14.45 -5.80
CA MET A 157 5.30 13.43 -5.21
C MET A 157 5.51 13.31 -3.70
N THR A 158 6.77 13.37 -3.24
CA THR A 158 7.10 13.29 -1.82
C THR A 158 6.67 14.55 -1.06
N ALA A 159 6.81 15.73 -1.67
CA ALA A 159 6.33 16.99 -1.10
C ALA A 159 4.80 17.01 -0.95
N LEU A 160 4.07 16.59 -1.99
CA LEU A 160 2.60 16.48 -1.95
C LEU A 160 2.14 15.48 -0.88
N ARG A 161 2.83 14.34 -0.72
CA ARG A 161 2.54 13.39 0.37
C ARG A 161 2.78 14.00 1.75
N ARG A 162 3.80 14.85 1.92
CA ARG A 162 4.08 15.55 3.20
C ARG A 162 2.96 16.54 3.52
N LEU A 163 2.58 17.35 2.54
CA LEU A 163 1.48 18.31 2.67
C LEU A 163 0.16 17.60 2.99
N ALA A 164 -0.16 16.52 2.27
CA ALA A 164 -1.41 15.79 2.46
C ALA A 164 -1.55 15.07 3.83
N ARG A 165 -0.44 14.86 4.55
CA ARG A 165 -0.49 14.37 5.93
C ARG A 165 -0.94 15.45 6.91
N GLN A 166 -0.60 16.70 6.65
CA GLN A 166 -0.96 17.85 7.48
C GLN A 166 -2.39 18.33 7.18
N THR A 167 -2.88 18.13 5.95
CA THR A 167 -4.24 18.55 5.58
C THR A 167 -5.33 17.64 6.13
N ALA A 168 -6.45 18.25 6.54
CA ALA A 168 -7.68 17.55 6.87
C ALA A 168 -8.34 16.96 5.60
N PRO A 169 -9.16 15.91 5.74
CA PRO A 169 -9.95 15.40 4.62
C PRO A 169 -11.06 16.38 4.25
N HIS A 170 -11.31 16.50 2.96
CA HIS A 170 -12.33 17.38 2.38
C HIS A 170 -13.66 16.65 2.20
N PHE A 171 -13.58 15.35 1.88
CA PHE A 171 -14.73 14.49 1.61
C PHE A 171 -14.65 13.20 2.43
N ALA A 172 -15.80 12.63 2.79
CA ALA A 172 -15.93 11.31 3.38
C ALA A 172 -16.72 10.40 2.43
N LEU A 173 -16.11 9.30 1.97
CA LEU A 173 -16.66 8.41 0.95
C LEU A 173 -16.84 6.99 1.49
N GLY A 174 -18.00 6.39 1.25
CA GLY A 174 -18.30 4.98 1.59
C GLY A 174 -18.70 4.12 0.38
N ARG A 175 -19.30 4.73 -0.65
CA ARG A 175 -19.74 4.05 -1.88
C ARG A 175 -18.56 3.68 -2.79
N ASN A 176 -18.73 2.64 -3.60
CA ASN A 176 -17.70 2.16 -4.55
C ASN A 176 -17.92 2.56 -6.01
N ARG A 177 -19.11 3.06 -6.35
CA ARG A 177 -19.55 3.37 -7.71
C ARG A 177 -20.27 4.71 -7.72
N GLU A 178 -20.44 5.26 -8.92
CA GLU A 178 -21.24 6.46 -9.17
C GLU A 178 -20.61 7.68 -8.51
N HIS A 179 -19.36 7.97 -8.87
CA HIS A 179 -18.61 9.08 -8.31
C HIS A 179 -18.72 10.37 -9.13
N GLN A 180 -19.77 10.55 -9.94
CA GLN A 180 -19.88 11.72 -10.84
C GLN A 180 -20.15 13.02 -10.06
N GLY A 181 -21.07 13.03 -9.10
CA GLY A 181 -21.30 14.21 -8.25
C GLY A 181 -20.09 14.54 -7.37
N LEU A 182 -19.43 13.52 -6.83
CA LEU A 182 -18.15 13.71 -6.13
C LEU A 182 -17.08 14.29 -7.07
N ALA A 183 -16.96 13.80 -8.30
CA ALA A 183 -15.99 14.31 -9.26
C ALA A 183 -16.25 15.79 -9.60
N ALA A 184 -17.51 16.20 -9.74
CA ALA A 184 -17.88 17.60 -9.93
C ALA A 184 -17.49 18.47 -8.71
N ALA A 185 -17.72 17.99 -7.49
CA ALA A 185 -17.31 18.67 -6.26
C ALA A 185 -15.77 18.77 -6.15
N ILE A 186 -15.04 17.71 -6.50
CA ILE A 186 -13.56 17.71 -6.54
C ILE A 186 -13.03 18.77 -7.50
N VAL A 187 -13.64 18.94 -8.67
CA VAL A 187 -13.24 19.96 -9.64
C VAL A 187 -13.40 21.37 -9.06
N LYS A 188 -14.49 21.64 -8.32
CA LYS A 188 -14.67 22.91 -7.60
C LYS A 188 -13.59 23.10 -6.52
N VAL A 189 -13.27 22.06 -5.76
CA VAL A 189 -12.21 22.12 -4.74
C VAL A 189 -10.84 22.41 -5.35
N TRP A 190 -10.57 21.93 -6.58
CA TRP A 190 -9.32 22.20 -7.29
C TRP A 190 -9.16 23.63 -7.80
N GLU A 191 -10.22 24.43 -7.81
CA GLU A 191 -10.12 25.86 -8.10
C GLU A 191 -9.43 26.63 -6.97
N LYS A 192 -9.57 26.13 -5.74
CA LYS A 192 -9.01 26.75 -4.53
C LYS A 192 -7.76 26.03 -4.02
N SER A 193 -7.73 24.70 -4.11
CA SER A 193 -6.65 23.87 -3.56
C SER A 193 -5.94 23.05 -4.63
N SER A 194 -4.66 22.75 -4.41
CA SER A 194 -3.87 21.92 -5.34
C SER A 194 -4.09 20.42 -5.14
N THR A 195 -4.49 20.01 -3.94
CA THR A 195 -4.65 18.60 -3.52
C THR A 195 -5.98 18.39 -2.84
N VAL A 196 -6.62 17.25 -3.11
CA VAL A 196 -7.83 16.81 -2.44
C VAL A 196 -7.55 15.55 -1.66
N LYS A 197 -8.02 15.52 -0.41
CA LYS A 197 -7.95 14.37 0.49
C LYS A 197 -9.36 13.87 0.77
N ILE A 198 -9.59 12.59 0.49
CA ILE A 198 -10.87 11.91 0.65
C ILE A 198 -10.68 10.88 1.76
N ALA A 199 -11.41 11.01 2.86
CA ALA A 199 -11.49 10.01 3.90
C ALA A 199 -12.43 8.88 3.47
N ILE A 200 -12.11 7.65 3.87
CA ILE A 200 -12.96 6.48 3.65
C ILE A 200 -13.72 6.21 4.94
N LYS A 201 -15.06 6.09 4.85
CA LYS A 201 -15.91 5.80 6.00
C LYS A 201 -15.56 4.44 6.60
N ARG A 202 -15.40 4.40 7.93
CA ARG A 202 -15.11 3.17 8.67
C ARG A 202 -16.39 2.35 8.85
N GLY A 203 -16.31 1.03 8.74
CA GLY A 203 -17.44 0.13 9.01
C GLY A 203 -18.39 -0.14 7.83
N VAL A 204 -18.14 0.44 6.65
CA VAL A 204 -18.92 0.12 5.44
C VAL A 204 -18.43 -1.22 4.85
N PRO A 205 -19.31 -2.24 4.71
CA PRO A 205 -18.92 -3.52 4.13
C PRO A 205 -18.61 -3.38 2.63
N ASN A 206 -17.68 -4.20 2.14
CA ASN A 206 -17.30 -4.29 0.72
C ASN A 206 -16.65 -3.03 0.10
N THR A 207 -16.12 -2.09 0.87
CA THR A 207 -15.40 -0.93 0.34
C THR A 207 -14.09 -1.34 -0.37
N CYS A 208 -13.94 -0.97 -1.64
CA CYS A 208 -12.79 -1.28 -2.47
C CYS A 208 -12.07 0.00 -2.92
N ASN A 209 -10.97 0.32 -2.22
CA ASN A 209 -10.21 1.55 -2.42
C ASN A 209 -9.62 1.67 -3.83
N ASP A 210 -9.29 0.53 -4.44
CA ASP A 210 -8.70 0.48 -5.77
C ASP A 210 -9.71 0.90 -6.83
N ARG A 211 -10.94 0.36 -6.76
CA ARG A 211 -12.03 0.71 -7.67
C ARG A 211 -12.47 2.16 -7.52
N MET A 212 -12.64 2.63 -6.28
CA MET A 212 -12.98 4.04 -6.00
C MET A 212 -11.94 5.00 -6.61
N ALA A 213 -10.65 4.72 -6.39
CA ALA A 213 -9.59 5.56 -6.91
C ALA A 213 -9.52 5.54 -8.46
N GLU A 214 -9.72 4.39 -9.09
CA GLU A 214 -9.72 4.27 -10.55
C GLU A 214 -10.88 5.03 -11.21
N GLU A 215 -12.08 4.92 -10.65
CA GLU A 215 -13.25 5.63 -11.15
C GLU A 215 -13.11 7.14 -10.99
N ILE A 216 -12.71 7.61 -9.80
CA ILE A 216 -12.46 9.04 -9.56
C ILE A 216 -11.36 9.56 -10.48
N LYS A 217 -10.28 8.80 -10.68
CA LYS A 217 -9.21 9.15 -11.62
C LYS A 217 -9.73 9.28 -13.05
N LYS A 218 -10.60 8.38 -13.50
CA LYS A 218 -11.19 8.43 -14.85
C LYS A 218 -12.12 9.63 -15.03
N LEU A 219 -12.95 9.93 -14.03
CA LEU A 219 -13.92 11.03 -14.09
C LEU A 219 -13.28 12.41 -13.99
N THR A 220 -12.21 12.52 -13.20
CA THR A 220 -11.57 13.82 -12.93
C THR A 220 -10.31 14.04 -13.77
N GLY A 221 -9.61 12.99 -14.18
CA GLY A 221 -8.27 13.08 -14.79
C GLY A 221 -7.15 13.46 -13.82
N GLY A 222 -7.41 13.41 -12.51
CA GLY A 222 -6.41 13.75 -11.48
C GLY A 222 -5.30 12.72 -11.34
N VAL A 223 -4.18 13.13 -10.76
CA VAL A 223 -3.03 12.25 -10.49
C VAL A 223 -3.17 11.67 -9.08
N LEU A 224 -3.14 10.33 -8.98
CA LEU A 224 -3.17 9.65 -7.68
C LEU A 224 -1.82 9.81 -6.96
N VAL A 225 -1.84 10.42 -5.77
CA VAL A 225 -0.61 10.69 -4.99
C VAL A 225 -0.32 9.60 -3.97
N SER A 226 -1.36 9.20 -3.21
CA SER A 226 -1.29 8.21 -2.15
C SER A 226 -2.65 7.57 -1.93
N ARG A 227 -2.62 6.27 -1.63
CA ARG A 227 -3.79 5.45 -1.35
C ARG A 227 -3.53 4.66 -0.07
N ASN A 228 -4.36 4.88 0.93
CA ASN A 228 -4.35 4.15 2.20
C ASN A 228 -5.72 3.51 2.43
N LYS A 229 -5.83 2.72 3.50
CA LYS A 229 -7.12 2.16 3.94
C LYS A 229 -8.10 3.24 4.40
N GLU A 230 -7.57 4.34 4.94
CA GLU A 230 -8.36 5.40 5.56
C GLU A 230 -8.56 6.61 4.65
N TYR A 231 -7.69 6.82 3.66
CA TYR A 231 -7.77 8.00 2.79
C TYR A 231 -7.20 7.77 1.40
N ILE A 232 -7.74 8.53 0.44
CA ILE A 232 -7.28 8.63 -0.93
C ILE A 232 -6.92 10.09 -1.19
N ILE A 233 -5.73 10.33 -1.76
CA ILE A 233 -5.23 11.67 -2.04
C ILE A 233 -5.01 11.83 -3.54
N PHE A 234 -5.64 12.85 -4.11
CA PHE A 234 -5.49 13.26 -5.50
C PHE A 234 -4.85 14.63 -5.63
N TYR A 235 -3.99 14.75 -6.62
CA TYR A 235 -3.47 16.02 -7.11
C TYR A 235 -4.18 16.39 -8.40
N ARG A 236 -4.53 17.68 -8.55
CA ARG A 236 -5.27 18.17 -9.72
C ARG A 236 -4.58 17.91 -11.06
N GLY A 237 -3.24 17.88 -11.09
CA GLY A 237 -2.42 17.78 -12.30
C GLY A 237 -1.94 19.15 -12.80
N ASN A 238 -0.80 19.19 -13.49
CA ASN A 238 -0.26 20.44 -14.06
C ASN A 238 -1.11 20.97 -15.23
N ASP A 239 -2.00 20.13 -15.76
CA ASP A 239 -2.83 20.38 -16.94
C ASP A 239 -4.20 20.96 -16.56
N PHE A 240 -4.47 21.14 -15.27
CA PHE A 240 -5.76 21.60 -14.81
C PHE A 240 -5.95 23.10 -15.09
N VAL A 241 -6.97 23.41 -15.87
CA VAL A 241 -7.36 24.77 -16.24
C VAL A 241 -8.60 25.18 -15.45
N THR A 242 -8.56 26.35 -14.82
CA THR A 242 -9.70 26.92 -14.09
C THR A 242 -10.86 27.24 -15.03
N PRO A 243 -12.12 27.21 -14.57
CA PRO A 243 -13.27 27.45 -15.44
C PRO A 243 -13.25 28.80 -16.16
N LYS A 244 -12.67 29.84 -15.52
CA LYS A 244 -12.52 31.17 -16.13
C LYS A 244 -11.65 31.12 -17.38
N VAL A 245 -10.47 30.50 -17.27
CA VAL A 245 -9.53 30.36 -18.40
C VAL A 245 -10.03 29.35 -19.43
N ARG A 246 -10.77 28.32 -18.99
CA ARG A 246 -11.38 27.31 -19.88
C ARG A 246 -12.29 27.94 -20.93
N LYS A 247 -13.17 28.86 -20.54
CA LYS A 247 -14.12 29.50 -21.50
C LYS A 247 -13.35 30.18 -22.63
N VAL A 248 -12.36 31.00 -22.26
CA VAL A 248 -11.48 31.71 -23.21
C VAL A 248 -10.73 30.74 -24.12
N LEU A 249 -10.17 29.65 -23.58
CA LEU A 249 -9.44 28.67 -24.41
C LEU A 249 -10.34 27.89 -25.36
N VAL A 250 -11.55 27.53 -24.93
CA VAL A 250 -12.53 26.85 -25.79
C VAL A 250 -13.01 27.78 -26.90
N GLU A 251 -13.30 29.05 -26.57
CA GLU A 251 -13.63 30.09 -27.54
C GLU A 251 -12.48 30.29 -28.54
N GLN A 252 -11.23 30.43 -28.06
CA GLN A 252 -10.05 30.53 -28.92
C GLN A 252 -9.88 29.31 -29.84
N GLN A 253 -10.11 28.11 -29.31
CA GLN A 253 -10.04 26.88 -30.12
C GLN A 253 -11.12 26.87 -31.21
N GLN A 254 -12.35 27.28 -30.88
CA GLN A 254 -13.43 27.40 -31.85
C GLN A 254 -13.13 28.48 -32.90
N HIS A 255 -12.65 29.65 -32.48
CA HIS A 255 -12.23 30.73 -33.38
C HIS A 255 -11.11 30.28 -34.32
N ALA A 256 -10.11 29.55 -33.84
CA ALA A 256 -9.05 29.01 -34.68
C ALA A 256 -9.59 28.03 -35.73
N ILE A 257 -10.53 27.16 -35.35
CA ILE A 257 -11.20 26.24 -36.29
C ILE A 257 -12.00 27.03 -37.34
N THR A 258 -12.79 28.01 -36.92
CA THR A 258 -13.58 28.85 -37.83
C THR A 258 -12.69 29.68 -38.76
N GLN A 259 -11.58 30.22 -38.26
CA GLN A 259 -10.61 30.95 -39.07
C GLN A 259 -9.97 30.03 -40.12
N GLN A 260 -9.59 28.81 -39.75
CA GLN A 260 -9.10 27.81 -40.71
C GLN A 260 -10.15 27.50 -41.78
N GLU A 261 -11.42 27.31 -41.39
CA GLU A 261 -12.51 27.07 -42.33
C GLU A 261 -12.74 28.27 -43.27
N GLN A 262 -12.67 29.50 -42.76
CA GLN A 262 -12.78 30.73 -43.56
C GLN A 262 -11.61 30.92 -44.51
N GLU A 263 -10.38 30.66 -44.06
CA GLU A 263 -9.17 30.72 -44.89
C GLU A 263 -9.24 29.72 -46.05
N GLU A 264 -9.75 28.51 -45.80
CA GLU A 264 -9.97 27.51 -46.84
C GLU A 264 -11.08 27.91 -47.81
N LEU A 265 -12.20 28.46 -47.31
CA LEU A 265 -13.25 29.01 -48.17
C LEU A 265 -12.72 30.17 -49.04
N ALA A 266 -11.82 30.99 -48.52
CA ALA A 266 -11.17 32.05 -49.27
C ALA A 266 -10.19 31.49 -50.32
N ARG A 267 -9.39 30.47 -49.97
CA ARG A 267 -8.53 29.76 -50.93
C ARG A 267 -9.34 29.12 -52.06
N LEU A 268 -10.48 28.49 -51.76
CA LEU A 268 -11.41 27.93 -52.74
C LEU A 268 -12.01 29.00 -53.68
N LYS A 269 -12.37 30.17 -53.16
CA LYS A 269 -12.88 31.29 -53.98
C LYS A 269 -11.78 31.89 -54.87
N ALA A 270 -10.55 31.98 -54.36
CA ALA A 270 -9.41 32.46 -55.11
C ALA A 270 -9.01 31.48 -56.23
N SER A 271 -8.94 30.17 -55.94
CA SER A 271 -8.68 29.15 -56.96
C SER A 271 -9.76 29.12 -58.04
N ALA A 272 -11.03 29.27 -57.68
CA ALA A 272 -12.13 29.39 -58.65
C ALA A 272 -11.98 30.63 -59.55
N SER A 273 -11.51 31.76 -59.01
CA SER A 273 -11.30 33.00 -59.76
C SER A 273 -10.08 32.94 -60.71
N ILE A 274 -9.03 32.19 -60.34
CA ILE A 274 -7.85 31.94 -61.19
C ILE A 274 -8.18 31.02 -62.38
N THR A 275 -9.24 30.22 -62.29
CA THR A 275 -9.65 29.24 -63.33
C THR A 275 -10.51 29.85 -64.44
N ALA A 276 -10.57 31.18 -64.57
CA ALA A 276 -11.30 31.90 -65.61
C ALA A 276 -10.40 32.36 -66.79
N ILE A 277 -9.38 31.58 -67.16
CA ILE A 277 -8.68 31.72 -68.45
C ILE A 277 -9.11 30.53 -69.33
N PRO A 278 -9.75 30.76 -70.49
CA PRO A 278 -10.32 29.66 -71.27
C PRO A 278 -9.22 29.03 -72.12
N LYS A 279 -8.83 27.79 -71.79
CA LYS A 279 -8.63 26.72 -72.78
C LYS A 279 -8.42 25.39 -72.07
N ALA A 280 -9.14 24.41 -72.59
CA ALA A 280 -9.21 23.05 -72.11
C ALA A 280 -7.82 22.40 -71.97
N LEU A 281 -7.51 21.96 -70.76
CA LEU A 281 -6.70 20.76 -70.54
C LEU A 281 -7.44 19.92 -69.51
N LYS A 282 -7.89 18.74 -69.94
CA LYS A 282 -8.50 17.74 -69.06
C LYS A 282 -7.47 17.36 -68.00
N ASN A 283 -7.84 17.60 -66.74
CA ASN A 283 -7.22 17.21 -65.46
C ASN A 283 -6.49 18.35 -64.72
N PRO A 284 -7.18 19.08 -63.83
CA PRO A 284 -6.52 19.80 -62.75
C PRO A 284 -6.44 18.86 -61.54
N LEU A 285 -5.34 18.14 -61.37
CA LEU A 285 -4.93 17.67 -60.05
C LEU A 285 -4.02 18.75 -59.45
N VAL A 286 -4.62 19.82 -58.93
CA VAL A 286 -3.88 20.82 -58.16
C VAL A 286 -3.86 20.34 -56.71
N ALA A 287 -2.80 19.63 -56.32
CA ALA A 287 -2.60 19.21 -54.95
C ALA A 287 -2.41 20.43 -54.02
N GLY A 288 -3.30 20.63 -53.04
CA GLY A 288 -3.05 21.59 -51.96
C GLY A 288 -4.23 22.02 -51.07
N THR A 289 -5.49 21.65 -51.37
CA THR A 289 -6.68 22.16 -50.65
C THR A 289 -7.02 21.33 -49.40
N LEU A 290 -7.60 21.89 -48.31
CA LEU A 290 -8.06 21.08 -47.15
C LEU A 290 -9.17 20.09 -47.52
N ALA A 291 -10.03 20.45 -48.47
CA ALA A 291 -11.06 19.56 -49.01
C ALA A 291 -10.42 18.39 -49.77
N GLU A 292 -9.37 18.62 -50.54
CA GLU A 292 -8.63 17.58 -51.27
C GLU A 292 -7.72 16.77 -50.36
N THR A 293 -7.15 17.34 -49.29
CA THR A 293 -6.47 16.52 -48.28
C THR A 293 -7.48 15.69 -47.52
N ARG A 294 -8.67 16.20 -47.18
CA ARG A 294 -9.77 15.37 -46.63
C ARG A 294 -10.25 14.30 -47.62
N GLU A 295 -10.39 14.64 -48.90
CA GLU A 295 -10.83 13.72 -49.95
C GLU A 295 -9.75 12.74 -50.40
N ALA A 296 -8.47 13.11 -50.36
CA ALA A 296 -7.35 12.20 -50.59
C ALA A 296 -7.18 11.28 -49.39
N THR A 297 -7.35 11.81 -48.17
CA THR A 297 -7.43 11.01 -46.94
C THR A 297 -8.67 10.10 -46.95
N SER A 298 -9.76 10.43 -47.67
CA SER A 298 -10.93 9.54 -47.78
C SER A 298 -10.85 8.56 -48.96
N ARG A 299 -10.31 8.96 -50.12
CA ARG A 299 -10.15 8.14 -51.34
C ARG A 299 -8.97 7.17 -51.25
N TRP A 300 -7.85 7.62 -50.70
CA TRP A 300 -6.63 6.82 -50.53
C TRP A 300 -6.43 6.34 -49.08
N GLY A 301 -7.25 6.82 -48.14
CA GLY A 301 -7.08 6.45 -46.73
C GLY A 301 -7.41 5.01 -46.41
N ASP A 302 -8.47 4.42 -46.98
CA ASP A 302 -9.11 3.29 -46.26
C ASP A 302 -9.75 2.14 -47.08
N SER A 303 -9.43 1.87 -48.36
CA SER A 303 -10.02 0.68 -49.05
C SER A 303 -9.05 -0.41 -49.48
N LEU A 304 -7.92 -0.08 -50.12
CA LEU A 304 -6.90 -1.07 -50.53
C LEU A 304 -6.05 -1.60 -49.37
N ASN A 305 -6.16 -0.96 -48.21
CA ASN A 305 -5.38 -1.31 -47.02
C ASN A 305 -6.16 -2.18 -46.04
N ASP A 306 -7.46 -2.42 -46.20
CA ASP A 306 -8.22 -3.17 -45.19
C ASP A 306 -7.87 -4.66 -45.15
N GLU A 307 -7.63 -5.29 -46.31
CA GLU A 307 -7.13 -6.67 -46.35
C GLU A 307 -5.68 -6.79 -45.88
N LEU A 308 -4.82 -5.82 -46.23
CA LEU A 308 -3.44 -5.76 -45.78
C LEU A 308 -3.37 -5.48 -44.28
N ARG A 309 -4.17 -4.56 -43.76
CA ARG A 309 -4.38 -4.29 -42.33
C ARG A 309 -4.94 -5.51 -41.61
N LYS A 310 -5.90 -6.25 -42.20
CA LYS A 310 -6.38 -7.53 -41.62
C LYS A 310 -5.25 -8.56 -41.56
N LYS A 311 -4.44 -8.70 -42.63
CA LYS A 311 -3.27 -9.59 -42.67
C LYS A 311 -2.18 -9.16 -41.68
N GLU A 312 -1.89 -7.87 -41.57
CA GLU A 312 -0.95 -7.29 -40.61
C GLU A 312 -1.46 -7.43 -39.18
N ASN A 313 -2.75 -7.18 -38.93
CA ASN A 313 -3.39 -7.41 -37.65
C ASN A 313 -3.31 -8.88 -37.26
N ASN A 314 -3.56 -9.81 -38.20
CA ASN A 314 -3.39 -11.24 -37.96
C ASN A 314 -1.93 -11.60 -37.66
N ARG A 315 -0.96 -11.01 -38.37
CA ARG A 315 0.48 -11.16 -38.07
C ARG A 315 0.84 -10.60 -36.69
N LEU A 316 0.30 -9.44 -36.31
CA LEU A 316 0.50 -8.82 -35.00
C LEU A 316 -0.16 -9.65 -33.89
N ILE A 317 -1.34 -10.21 -34.14
CA ILE A 317 -2.04 -11.14 -33.24
C ILE A 317 -1.21 -12.40 -33.05
N LEU A 318 -0.73 -13.01 -34.14
CA LEU A 318 0.16 -14.18 -34.09
C LEU A 318 1.48 -13.86 -33.37
N ALA A 319 2.09 -12.70 -33.61
CA ALA A 319 3.28 -12.24 -32.90
C ALA A 319 3.02 -12.06 -31.39
N LYS A 320 1.87 -11.50 -31.03
CA LYS A 320 1.43 -11.37 -29.63
C LYS A 320 1.22 -12.74 -28.99
N HIS A 321 0.49 -13.66 -29.63
CA HIS A 321 0.27 -15.02 -29.14
C HIS A 321 1.59 -15.80 -29.00
N THR A 322 2.48 -15.72 -29.98
CA THR A 322 3.80 -16.38 -29.91
C THR A 322 4.68 -15.78 -28.82
N SER A 323 4.64 -14.46 -28.61
CA SER A 323 5.34 -13.80 -27.50
C SER A 323 4.78 -14.23 -26.14
N LEU A 324 3.46 -14.39 -26.04
CA LEU A 324 2.77 -14.87 -24.84
C LEU A 324 3.16 -16.32 -24.54
N LEU A 325 3.11 -17.20 -25.54
CA LEU A 325 3.53 -18.60 -25.41
C LEU A 325 5.01 -18.71 -25.02
N LYS A 326 5.89 -17.90 -25.61
CA LYS A 326 7.31 -17.82 -25.22
C LYS A 326 7.45 -17.38 -23.76
N ASN A 327 6.67 -16.39 -23.32
CA ASN A 327 6.68 -15.93 -21.93
C ASN A 327 6.16 -16.99 -20.95
N MET A 328 5.08 -17.70 -21.30
CA MET A 328 4.54 -18.80 -20.50
C MET A 328 5.55 -19.96 -20.44
N LYS A 329 6.18 -20.32 -21.56
CA LYS A 329 7.25 -21.34 -21.61
C LYS A 329 8.43 -20.95 -20.72
N ARG A 330 8.87 -19.68 -20.75
CA ARG A 330 9.92 -19.17 -19.84
C ARG A 330 9.51 -19.27 -18.38
N LYS A 331 8.28 -18.85 -18.03
CA LYS A 331 7.74 -18.96 -16.66
C LYS A 331 7.67 -20.41 -16.19
N LEU A 332 7.25 -21.32 -17.06
CA LEU A 332 7.19 -22.76 -16.77
C LEU A 332 8.58 -23.33 -16.51
N ILE A 333 9.58 -23.01 -17.34
CA ILE A 333 10.98 -23.43 -17.13
C ILE A 333 11.51 -22.88 -15.79
N LEU A 334 11.23 -21.61 -15.47
CA LEU A 334 11.61 -21.01 -14.19
C LEU A 334 10.93 -21.70 -12.99
N ALA A 335 9.67 -22.09 -13.12
CA ALA A 335 8.97 -22.83 -12.08
C ALA A 335 9.58 -24.23 -11.89
N LYS A 336 9.77 -24.99 -12.99
CA LYS A 336 10.38 -26.33 -12.95
C LYS A 336 11.78 -26.32 -12.34
N THR A 337 12.62 -25.35 -12.70
CA THR A 337 13.97 -25.22 -12.13
C THR A 337 13.94 -24.89 -10.64
N LYS A 338 12.95 -24.13 -10.15
CA LYS A 338 12.77 -23.89 -8.71
C LYS A 338 12.32 -25.13 -7.97
N VAL A 339 11.39 -25.92 -8.54
CA VAL A 339 10.98 -27.21 -7.98
C VAL A 339 12.17 -28.15 -7.86
N ALA A 340 12.93 -28.35 -8.95
CA ALA A 340 14.09 -29.23 -8.96
C ALA A 340 15.14 -28.82 -7.92
N LYS A 341 15.41 -27.50 -7.76
CA LYS A 341 16.31 -27.00 -6.71
C LYS A 341 15.81 -27.30 -5.30
N ALA A 342 14.52 -27.12 -5.05
CA ALA A 342 13.91 -27.43 -3.76
C ALA A 342 13.97 -28.94 -3.47
N GLU A 343 13.70 -29.78 -4.48
CA GLU A 343 13.80 -31.24 -4.37
C GLU A 343 15.22 -31.71 -4.08
N MET A 344 16.23 -31.16 -4.78
CA MET A 344 17.64 -31.44 -4.48
C MET A 344 18.03 -31.04 -3.05
N ALA A 345 17.56 -29.87 -2.59
CA ALA A 345 17.80 -29.41 -1.22
C ALA A 345 17.09 -30.31 -0.18
N LEU A 346 15.88 -30.78 -0.48
CA LEU A 346 15.15 -31.75 0.35
C LEU A 346 15.89 -33.08 0.43
N ALA A 347 16.34 -33.63 -0.70
CA ALA A 347 17.09 -34.88 -0.77
C ALA A 347 18.36 -34.81 0.09
N LYS A 348 19.13 -33.71 -0.02
CA LYS A 348 20.32 -33.47 0.80
C LYS A 348 20.03 -33.44 2.30
N VAL A 349 18.86 -32.94 2.71
CA VAL A 349 18.47 -32.95 4.12
C VAL A 349 17.97 -34.33 4.54
N GLN A 350 17.23 -35.02 3.67
CA GLN A 350 16.70 -36.36 3.92
C GLN A 350 17.79 -37.43 4.00
N GLU A 351 18.93 -37.24 3.34
CA GLU A 351 20.11 -38.12 3.45
C GLU A 351 20.59 -38.29 4.90
N TYR A 352 20.40 -37.27 5.75
CA TYR A 352 20.75 -37.33 7.18
C TYR A 352 19.65 -37.92 8.07
N LEU A 353 18.50 -38.30 7.52
CA LEU A 353 17.43 -38.96 8.25
C LEU A 353 17.56 -40.46 8.08
N SER A 354 17.68 -41.17 9.19
CA SER A 354 17.59 -42.63 9.24
C SER A 354 16.46 -43.00 10.20
N PRO A 355 15.18 -42.99 9.74
CA PRO A 355 14.03 -43.25 10.61
C PRO A 355 14.21 -44.57 11.35
N ALA A 356 13.99 -44.57 12.66
CA ALA A 356 13.95 -45.80 13.43
C ALA A 356 12.77 -46.67 12.97
N GLU A 357 12.97 -47.98 12.95
CA GLU A 357 11.88 -48.94 12.77
C GLU A 357 11.07 -49.05 14.08
N LEU A 358 9.78 -49.40 13.95
CA LEU A 358 8.94 -49.62 15.12
C LEU A 358 9.50 -50.81 15.91
N PRO A 359 9.61 -50.71 17.25
CA PRO A 359 10.07 -51.83 18.06
C PRO A 359 9.09 -53.00 17.95
N THR A 360 9.62 -54.21 17.70
CA THR A 360 8.84 -55.45 17.60
C THR A 360 8.17 -55.81 18.93
N ASP A 361 8.80 -55.45 20.05
CA ASP A 361 8.31 -55.69 21.40
C ASP A 361 7.41 -54.53 21.87
N LEU A 362 6.18 -54.48 21.34
CA LEU A 362 5.19 -53.51 21.81
C LEU A 362 4.64 -53.94 23.17
N GLU A 363 4.85 -53.14 24.21
CA GLU A 363 4.15 -53.31 25.48
C GLU A 363 2.63 -53.23 25.25
N THR A 364 1.92 -54.31 25.58
CA THR A 364 0.47 -54.40 25.44
C THR A 364 -0.22 -53.64 26.57
N VAL A 365 -0.55 -52.37 26.31
CA VAL A 365 -1.40 -51.57 27.22
C VAL A 365 -2.84 -52.05 27.08
N THR A 366 -3.48 -52.41 28.19
CA THR A 366 -4.88 -52.88 28.22
C THR A 366 -5.84 -51.74 27.82
N ASP A 367 -7.03 -52.08 27.34
CA ASP A 367 -8.00 -51.06 26.91
C ASP A 367 -8.47 -50.16 28.06
N GLU A 368 -8.51 -50.70 29.29
CA GLU A 368 -8.81 -49.95 30.50
C GLU A 368 -7.73 -48.92 30.82
N GLU A 369 -6.46 -49.33 30.79
CA GLU A 369 -5.31 -48.45 30.97
C GLU A 369 -5.30 -47.36 29.87
N ARG A 370 -5.57 -47.73 28.61
CA ARG A 370 -5.68 -46.78 27.49
C ARG A 370 -6.77 -45.73 27.74
N PHE A 371 -7.95 -46.15 28.21
CA PHE A 371 -9.04 -45.22 28.52
C PHE A 371 -8.69 -44.27 29.67
N LEU A 372 -8.10 -44.80 30.74
CA LEU A 372 -7.67 -44.00 31.89
C LEU A 372 -6.61 -42.97 31.48
N PHE A 373 -5.57 -43.41 30.78
CA PHE A 373 -4.50 -42.52 30.33
C PHE A 373 -4.99 -41.48 29.32
N ARG A 374 -5.95 -41.81 28.45
CA ARG A 374 -6.60 -40.83 27.59
C ARG A 374 -7.31 -39.75 28.41
N ARG A 375 -8.10 -40.13 29.41
CA ARG A 375 -8.80 -39.17 30.30
C ARG A 375 -7.84 -38.27 31.04
N ILE A 376 -6.76 -38.84 31.59
CA ILE A 376 -5.73 -38.07 32.31
C ILE A 376 -5.00 -37.14 31.33
N GLY A 377 -4.52 -37.69 30.21
CA GLY A 377 -3.76 -36.96 29.19
C GLY A 377 -4.52 -35.77 28.60
N LEU A 378 -5.83 -35.88 28.39
CA LEU A 378 -6.65 -34.76 27.94
C LEU A 378 -6.74 -33.63 28.99
N LYS A 379 -6.86 -33.97 30.27
CA LYS A 379 -6.91 -33.00 31.40
C LYS A 379 -5.57 -32.33 31.69
N MET A 380 -4.45 -32.88 31.19
CA MET A 380 -3.13 -32.30 31.42
C MET A 380 -2.99 -30.91 30.81
N LYS A 381 -2.50 -29.97 31.64
CA LYS A 381 -2.16 -28.60 31.24
C LYS A 381 -0.81 -28.49 30.53
N ALA A 382 0.16 -29.33 30.86
CA ALA A 382 1.46 -29.33 30.18
C ALA A 382 1.34 -30.09 28.86
N PHE A 383 1.82 -29.47 27.77
CA PHE A 383 1.83 -30.08 26.45
C PHE A 383 3.04 -29.62 25.64
N LEU A 384 3.46 -30.46 24.70
CA LEU A 384 4.45 -30.15 23.68
C LEU A 384 3.73 -29.67 22.43
N MET A 385 4.11 -28.51 21.89
CA MET A 385 3.51 -28.02 20.65
C MET A 385 4.40 -28.38 19.46
N LEU A 386 3.85 -29.15 18.51
CA LEU A 386 4.50 -29.37 17.22
C LEU A 386 4.12 -28.26 16.25
N GLY A 387 5.15 -27.52 15.85
CA GLY A 387 5.03 -26.45 14.86
C GLY A 387 5.44 -26.92 13.46
N ARG A 388 5.92 -25.96 12.65
CA ARG A 388 6.31 -26.17 11.24
C ARG A 388 7.45 -27.17 11.02
N ARG A 389 8.29 -27.42 12.04
CA ARG A 389 9.49 -28.26 11.94
C ARG A 389 9.21 -29.77 12.08
N GLU A 390 7.95 -30.13 12.30
CA GLU A 390 7.52 -31.52 12.52
C GLU A 390 8.36 -32.22 13.61
N VAL A 391 8.67 -33.50 13.42
CA VAL A 391 9.48 -34.30 14.34
C VAL A 391 10.97 -34.08 14.05
N PHE A 392 11.73 -33.72 15.09
CA PHE A 392 13.17 -33.49 15.01
C PHE A 392 13.82 -33.87 16.36
N ASP A 393 15.15 -33.89 16.43
CA ASP A 393 15.92 -34.38 17.60
C ASP A 393 15.45 -33.81 18.95
N GLY A 394 15.19 -32.50 18.99
CA GLY A 394 14.73 -31.80 20.19
C GLY A 394 13.30 -32.13 20.60
N THR A 395 12.45 -32.62 19.70
CA THR A 395 11.10 -33.06 20.05
C THR A 395 11.16 -34.31 20.92
N VAL A 396 11.93 -35.31 20.49
CA VAL A 396 12.11 -36.57 21.25
C VAL A 396 12.82 -36.29 22.57
N GLN A 397 13.84 -35.43 22.56
CA GLN A 397 14.49 -34.95 23.79
C GLN A 397 13.48 -34.36 24.78
N ASN A 398 12.57 -33.52 24.30
CA ASN A 398 11.55 -32.90 25.13
C ASN A 398 10.52 -33.91 25.66
N MET A 399 10.20 -34.96 24.89
CA MET A 399 9.36 -36.07 25.37
C MET A 399 10.02 -36.78 26.55
N HIS A 400 11.29 -37.14 26.44
CA HIS A 400 12.04 -37.76 27.54
C HIS A 400 12.17 -36.85 28.77
N PHE A 401 12.24 -35.53 28.60
CA PHE A 401 12.19 -34.60 29.73
C PHE A 401 10.83 -34.58 30.44
N HIS A 402 9.72 -34.69 29.72
CA HIS A 402 8.41 -34.81 30.34
C HIS A 402 8.27 -36.14 31.08
N TRP A 403 8.77 -37.22 30.46
CA TRP A 403 8.80 -38.56 31.03
C TRP A 403 9.68 -38.72 32.27
N LYS A 404 10.54 -37.73 32.55
CA LYS A 404 11.29 -37.64 33.81
C LYS A 404 10.40 -37.52 35.03
N HIS A 405 9.31 -36.77 34.90
CA HIS A 405 8.47 -36.35 36.02
C HIS A 405 6.99 -36.74 35.83
N ARG A 406 6.65 -37.38 34.70
CA ARG A 406 5.29 -37.75 34.32
C ARG A 406 5.33 -39.04 33.52
N GLU A 407 4.23 -39.78 33.54
CA GLU A 407 4.12 -41.01 32.74
C GLU A 407 3.54 -40.74 31.34
N LEU A 408 2.83 -39.61 31.21
CA LEU A 408 2.14 -39.21 29.99
C LEU A 408 2.73 -37.93 29.40
N VAL A 409 2.69 -37.87 28.08
CA VAL A 409 3.05 -36.69 27.31
C VAL A 409 1.90 -36.34 26.38
N LYS A 410 1.41 -35.10 26.50
CA LYS A 410 0.43 -34.52 25.58
C LYS A 410 1.16 -33.71 24.51
N ILE A 411 0.95 -34.05 23.25
CA ILE A 411 1.54 -33.36 22.10
C ILE A 411 0.40 -32.74 21.28
N VAL A 412 0.48 -31.45 20.99
CA VAL A 412 -0.55 -30.74 20.21
C VAL A 412 0.01 -30.36 18.84
N VAL A 413 -0.66 -30.82 17.78
CA VAL A 413 -0.34 -30.55 16.37
C VAL A 413 -1.40 -29.63 15.78
N LYS A 414 -0.98 -28.52 15.17
CA LYS A 414 -1.87 -27.53 14.55
C LYS A 414 -1.77 -27.55 13.03
N GLY A 415 -2.91 -27.42 12.35
CA GLY A 415 -2.96 -27.14 10.90
C GLY A 415 -2.45 -28.28 10.01
N LYS A 416 -2.68 -29.53 10.42
CA LYS A 416 -2.31 -30.75 9.66
C LYS A 416 -3.54 -31.62 9.44
N THR A 417 -3.56 -32.40 8.36
CA THR A 417 -4.63 -33.37 8.09
C THR A 417 -4.50 -34.57 9.01
N PHE A 418 -5.60 -35.32 9.21
CA PHE A 418 -5.59 -36.50 10.09
C PHE A 418 -4.53 -37.54 9.69
N GLU A 419 -4.37 -37.79 8.38
CA GLU A 419 -3.37 -38.71 7.83
C GLU A 419 -1.94 -38.28 8.18
N GLN A 420 -1.63 -36.98 8.03
CA GLN A 420 -0.32 -36.43 8.39
C GLN A 420 -0.05 -36.58 9.89
N VAL A 421 -1.07 -36.38 10.73
CA VAL A 421 -0.94 -36.56 12.18
C VAL A 421 -0.73 -38.03 12.54
N LYS A 422 -1.37 -38.96 11.82
CA LYS A 422 -1.15 -40.40 11.98
C LYS A 422 0.30 -40.77 11.64
N HIS A 423 0.84 -40.28 10.53
CA HIS A 423 2.26 -40.47 10.18
C HIS A 423 3.20 -39.89 11.24
N ILE A 424 2.91 -38.70 11.75
CA ILE A 424 3.69 -38.08 12.83
C ILE A 424 3.64 -38.94 14.10
N ALA A 425 2.48 -39.50 14.45
CA ALA A 425 2.34 -40.37 15.61
C ALA A 425 3.21 -41.64 15.45
N ILE A 426 3.14 -42.29 14.29
CA ILE A 426 3.96 -43.48 13.99
C ILE A 426 5.46 -43.16 14.07
N SER A 427 5.90 -42.04 13.48
CA SER A 427 7.30 -41.62 13.55
C SER A 427 7.74 -41.30 14.98
N LEU A 428 6.88 -40.70 15.81
CA LEU A 428 7.20 -40.42 17.21
C LEU A 428 7.27 -41.70 18.04
N GLU A 429 6.40 -42.66 17.80
CA GLU A 429 6.42 -43.97 18.46
C GLU A 429 7.75 -44.69 18.18
N ALA A 430 8.15 -44.79 16.91
CA ALA A 430 9.41 -45.42 16.51
C ALA A 430 10.65 -44.73 17.11
N GLU A 431 10.69 -43.40 17.12
CA GLU A 431 11.87 -42.65 17.56
C GLU A 431 11.98 -42.48 19.08
N SER A 432 10.85 -42.41 19.78
CA SER A 432 10.84 -42.20 21.23
C SER A 432 10.68 -43.49 22.04
N GLY A 433 10.21 -44.57 21.42
CA GLY A 433 9.88 -45.84 22.07
C GLY A 433 8.70 -45.75 23.04
N GLY A 434 7.92 -44.66 23.00
CA GLY A 434 6.71 -44.50 23.80
C GLY A 434 5.49 -45.09 23.10
N VAL A 435 4.55 -45.60 23.88
CA VAL A 435 3.32 -46.22 23.36
C VAL A 435 2.29 -45.16 23.03
N LEU A 436 1.75 -45.21 21.81
CA LEU A 436 0.63 -44.36 21.40
C LEU A 436 -0.67 -44.78 22.12
N ILE A 437 -1.27 -43.87 22.89
CA ILE A 437 -2.54 -44.16 23.59
C ILE A 437 -3.74 -43.68 22.76
N ALA A 438 -3.73 -42.39 22.39
CA ALA A 438 -4.89 -41.74 21.78
C ALA A 438 -4.48 -40.59 20.86
N LEU A 439 -5.28 -40.41 19.80
CA LEU A 439 -5.16 -39.33 18.83
C LEU A 439 -6.53 -38.64 18.73
N ASP A 440 -6.66 -37.52 19.42
CA ASP A 440 -7.94 -36.82 19.64
C ASP A 440 -8.00 -35.47 18.93
N LYS A 441 -9.12 -35.17 18.27
CA LYS A 441 -9.38 -33.85 17.68
C LYS A 441 -9.86 -32.89 18.77
N THR A 442 -9.11 -31.82 19.00
CA THR A 442 -9.40 -30.76 19.97
C THR A 442 -9.69 -29.44 19.23
N THR A 443 -10.32 -28.46 19.90
CA THR A 443 -10.53 -27.11 19.35
C THR A 443 -9.23 -26.41 18.93
N LYS A 444 -8.09 -26.78 19.52
CA LYS A 444 -6.77 -26.21 19.26
C LYS A 444 -5.96 -26.98 18.19
N GLY A 445 -6.50 -28.05 17.60
CA GLY A 445 -5.80 -28.96 16.68
C GLY A 445 -5.92 -30.42 17.10
N TYR A 446 -4.97 -31.26 16.72
CA TYR A 446 -4.93 -32.67 17.15
C TYR A 446 -4.07 -32.83 18.39
N SER A 447 -4.56 -33.55 19.39
CA SER A 447 -3.85 -33.93 20.61
C SER A 447 -3.43 -35.38 20.50
N ILE A 448 -2.13 -35.64 20.52
CA ILE A 448 -1.54 -36.99 20.58
C ILE A 448 -1.09 -37.23 22.01
N ILE A 449 -1.50 -38.36 22.60
CA ILE A 449 -1.13 -38.74 23.96
C ILE A 449 -0.22 -39.96 23.88
N PHE A 450 0.99 -39.81 24.41
CA PHE A 450 1.99 -40.88 24.50
C PHE A 450 2.19 -41.32 25.95
N TYR A 451 2.24 -42.62 26.14
CA TYR A 451 2.67 -43.26 27.37
C TYR A 451 4.14 -43.62 27.28
N ARG A 452 4.82 -43.49 28.40
CA ARG A 452 6.25 -43.77 28.52
C ARG A 452 6.59 -45.25 28.35
N GLY A 453 5.72 -46.15 28.81
CA GLY A 453 6.01 -47.58 28.97
C GLY A 453 6.41 -47.93 30.41
N LYS A 454 6.04 -49.13 30.86
CA LYS A 454 6.35 -49.67 32.19
C LYS A 454 7.85 -49.91 32.33
N ASN A 455 8.51 -50.37 31.26
CA ASN A 455 9.95 -50.67 31.23
C ASN A 455 10.84 -49.49 30.83
N TYR A 456 10.31 -48.27 30.85
CA TYR A 456 11.09 -47.11 30.41
C TYR A 456 12.31 -46.85 31.28
N LYS A 457 13.47 -46.88 30.63
CA LYS A 457 14.73 -46.38 31.17
C LYS A 457 15.12 -45.12 30.40
N ARG A 458 15.53 -44.07 31.11
CA ARG A 458 16.02 -42.85 30.45
C ARG A 458 17.23 -43.23 29.58
N PRO A 459 17.20 -42.98 28.27
CA PRO A 459 18.37 -43.21 27.43
C PRO A 459 19.49 -42.26 27.83
N GLN A 460 20.73 -42.74 27.84
CA GLN A 460 21.90 -41.91 28.14
C GLN A 460 22.06 -40.79 27.10
N VAL A 461 21.72 -41.07 25.85
CA VAL A 461 21.68 -40.11 24.76
C VAL A 461 20.23 -39.66 24.54
N LEU A 462 19.86 -38.51 25.11
CA LEU A 462 18.50 -37.96 25.00
C LEU A 462 18.14 -37.42 23.61
N LYS A 463 19.15 -37.16 22.76
CA LYS A 463 18.97 -36.67 21.40
C LYS A 463 19.29 -37.79 20.41
N PRO A 464 18.29 -38.38 19.74
CA PRO A 464 18.56 -39.41 18.75
C PRO A 464 19.40 -38.83 17.60
N ARG A 465 20.44 -39.55 17.19
CA ARG A 465 21.29 -39.17 16.04
C ARG A 465 20.59 -39.39 14.70
N ASN A 466 19.53 -40.19 14.72
CA ASN A 466 18.70 -40.59 13.57
C ASN A 466 17.87 -39.42 13.00
N LEU A 467 17.58 -38.41 13.83
CA LEU A 467 16.74 -37.28 13.47
C LEU A 467 17.52 -36.03 13.07
N LEU A 468 16.83 -35.17 12.31
CA LEU A 468 17.37 -33.86 11.96
C LEU A 468 17.59 -32.99 13.18
N THR A 469 18.67 -32.21 13.13
CA THR A 469 18.88 -31.10 14.05
C THR A 469 17.86 -29.98 13.83
N ARG A 470 17.57 -29.20 14.88
CA ARG A 470 16.65 -28.04 14.81
C ARG A 470 16.84 -27.12 13.59
N ARG A 471 18.09 -26.85 13.18
CA ARG A 471 18.39 -25.99 12.02
C ARG A 471 18.02 -26.68 10.70
N ARG A 472 18.40 -27.95 10.54
CA ARG A 472 18.11 -28.73 9.33
C ARG A 472 16.62 -29.04 9.19
N ALA A 473 15.92 -29.33 10.29
CA ALA A 473 14.47 -29.49 10.31
C ALA A 473 13.74 -28.21 9.88
N MET A 474 14.22 -27.03 10.30
CA MET A 474 13.70 -25.76 9.80
C MET A 474 13.93 -25.60 8.30
N ALA A 475 15.14 -25.90 7.80
CA ALA A 475 15.44 -25.84 6.37
C ALA A 475 14.51 -26.77 5.56
N ARG A 476 14.36 -28.03 5.99
CA ARG A 476 13.41 -29.00 5.40
C ARG A 476 12.00 -28.43 5.33
N SER A 477 11.50 -27.83 6.43
CA SER A 477 10.15 -27.27 6.44
C SER A 477 9.97 -26.11 5.45
N ILE A 478 11.00 -25.30 5.24
CA ILE A 478 10.96 -24.18 4.28
C ILE A 478 10.94 -24.72 2.85
N GLU A 479 11.76 -25.73 2.54
CA GLU A 479 11.77 -26.32 1.21
C GLU A 479 10.49 -27.11 0.90
N LEU A 480 9.89 -27.78 1.90
CA LEU A 480 8.56 -28.41 1.75
C LEU A 480 7.49 -27.35 1.43
N GLN A 481 7.47 -26.22 2.12
CA GLN A 481 6.54 -25.12 1.81
C GLN A 481 6.77 -24.56 0.41
N ARG A 482 8.02 -24.42 -0.03
CA ARG A 482 8.34 -23.98 -1.39
C ARG A 482 7.86 -24.99 -2.43
N ARG A 483 8.00 -26.28 -2.15
CA ARG A 483 7.49 -27.36 -3.00
C ARG A 483 5.96 -27.30 -3.09
N GLU A 484 5.25 -27.22 -1.97
CA GLU A 484 3.79 -27.12 -1.91
C GLU A 484 3.25 -25.92 -2.67
N VAL A 485 3.87 -24.73 -2.53
CA VAL A 485 3.43 -23.51 -3.23
C VAL A 485 3.70 -23.56 -4.74
N THR A 486 4.68 -24.38 -5.18
CA THR A 486 5.06 -24.47 -6.59
C THR A 486 4.37 -25.62 -7.32
N GLN A 487 3.72 -26.53 -6.59
CA GLN A 487 2.84 -27.54 -7.18
C GLN A 487 1.46 -26.91 -7.45
N PRO A 488 0.90 -27.09 -8.66
CA PRO A 488 -0.37 -26.49 -9.06
C PRO A 488 -1.58 -27.08 -8.34
#